data_AF-A0A3D1QA86-F1
#
_entry.id   AF-A0A3D1QA86-F1
#
_cell.length_a   1.000
_cell.length_b   1.000
_cell.length_c   1.000
_cell.angle_alpha   90.00
_cell.angle_beta   90.00
_cell.angle_gamma   90.00
#
_symmetry.space_group_name_H-M   'P 1'
#
loop_
_entity.id
_entity.type
_entity.pdbx_description
1 polymer ?
#
loop_
_entity_poly.entity_id
_entity_poly.type
_entity_poly.pdbx_seq_one_letter_code
_entity_poly.pdbx_strand_id
1 'polypeptide(L)'
;MKIGIAAFFLNRTHSGGKEQVFFNLLRGFQALGKSRNIHIFAYEYSAGVIQSSIPDATFTFIPYKDIWGKKTLSDCVCNTFRLSRLLKEQHIGVLFFPHY
;
A
#
# COMPACT_ATOMS: atom_id res chain seq x y z
N MET A 1 6.40 -9.60 -14.67
CA MET A 1 5.28 -8.64 -14.51
C MET A 1 5.24 -8.21 -13.05
N LYS A 2 5.29 -6.91 -12.76
CA LYS A 2 5.32 -6.38 -11.39
C LYS A 2 3.91 -5.97 -10.96
N ILE A 3 3.50 -6.43 -9.78
CA ILE A 3 2.17 -6.22 -9.21
C ILE A 3 2.24 -5.07 -8.21
N GLY A 4 1.35 -4.09 -8.34
CA GLY A 4 1.19 -3.00 -7.40
C GLY A 4 0.05 -3.27 -6.42
N ILE A 5 0.23 -2.89 -5.17
CA ILE A 5 -0.83 -2.90 -4.14
C ILE A 5 -0.93 -1.48 -3.56
N ALA A 6 -2.10 -0.85 -3.67
CA ALA A 6 -2.37 0.44 -3.05
C ALA A 6 -2.98 0.24 -1.65
N ALA A 7 -2.14 0.31 -0.62
CA ALA A 7 -2.52 0.11 0.78
C ALA A 7 -2.83 1.42 1.53
N PHE A 8 -3.28 2.46 0.83
CA PHE A 8 -3.64 3.75 1.44
C PHE A 8 -4.87 3.66 2.37
N PHE A 9 -5.68 2.61 2.24
CA PHE A 9 -6.83 2.38 3.11
C PHE A 9 -6.46 2.04 4.55
N LEU A 10 -5.21 1.64 4.83
CA LEU A 10 -4.74 1.33 6.18
C LEU A 10 -4.86 2.55 7.08
N ASN A 11 -5.42 2.37 8.27
CA ASN A 11 -5.50 3.42 9.27
C ASN A 11 -4.26 3.42 10.17
N ARG A 12 -4.07 4.51 10.92
CA ARG A 12 -2.98 4.63 11.92
C ARG A 12 -3.15 3.64 13.07
N THR A 13 -4.39 3.37 13.44
CA THR A 13 -4.74 2.42 14.49
C THR A 13 -5.40 1.21 13.83
N HIS A 14 -4.77 0.05 13.97
CA HIS A 14 -5.25 -1.18 13.36
C HIS A 14 -6.33 -1.83 14.23
N SER A 15 -7.60 -1.67 13.84
CA SER A 15 -8.76 -2.14 14.61
C SER A 15 -9.17 -3.59 14.32
N GLY A 16 -8.33 -4.36 13.61
CA GLY A 16 -8.65 -5.72 13.16
C GLY A 16 -9.57 -5.76 11.93
N GLY A 17 -10.06 -6.96 11.58
CA GLY A 17 -10.97 -7.15 10.45
C GLY A 17 -10.29 -7.09 9.08
N LYS A 18 -10.67 -6.13 8.23
CA LYS A 18 -10.18 -6.02 6.83
C LYS A 18 -8.66 -5.88 6.76
N GLU A 19 -8.07 -5.12 7.67
CA GLU A 19 -6.62 -4.92 7.72
C GLU A 19 -5.89 -6.22 8.11
N GLN A 20 -6.48 -7.02 9.00
CA GLN A 20 -5.92 -8.32 9.38
C GLN A 20 -5.94 -9.31 8.21
N VAL A 21 -7.02 -9.33 7.43
CA VAL A 21 -7.10 -10.13 6.20
C VAL A 21 -6.03 -9.69 5.20
N PHE A 22 -5.83 -8.38 5.05
CA PHE A 22 -4.78 -7.83 4.19
C PHE A 22 -3.37 -8.26 4.64
N PHE A 23 -3.04 -8.13 5.93
CA PHE A 23 -1.74 -8.59 6.44
C PHE A 23 -1.55 -10.09 6.28
N ASN A 24 -2.60 -10.90 6.47
CA ASN A 24 -2.53 -12.34 6.21
C ASN A 24 -2.26 -12.65 4.74
N LEU A 25 -2.87 -11.91 3.81
CA LEU A 25 -2.58 -12.03 2.38
C LEU A 25 -1.11 -11.71 2.07
N LEU A 26 -0.58 -10.63 2.63
CA LEU A 26 0.84 -10.25 2.47
C LEU A 26 1.79 -11.33 2.98
N ARG A 27 1.52 -11.88 4.17
CA ARG A 27 2.28 -13.01 4.74
C ARG A 27 2.18 -14.26 3.87
N GLY A 28 1.01 -14.51 3.27
CA GLY A 28 0.81 -15.58 2.31
C GLY A 28 1.72 -15.43 1.08
N PHE A 29 1.79 -14.23 0.49
CA PHE A 29 2.70 -13.99 -0.65
C PHE A 29 4.18 -14.15 -0.27
N GLN A 30 4.55 -13.74 0.95
CA GLN A 30 5.89 -13.95 1.48
C GLN A 30 6.21 -15.44 1.62
N ALA A 31 5.32 -16.21 2.27
CA ALA A 31 5.49 -17.64 2.49
C ALA A 31 5.59 -18.43 1.18
N LEU A 32 4.91 -17.98 0.12
CA LEU A 32 4.96 -18.58 -1.21
C LEU A 32 6.16 -18.12 -2.06
N GLY A 33 7.03 -17.25 -1.54
CA GLY A 33 8.19 -16.71 -2.26
C GLY A 33 7.82 -15.82 -3.46
N LYS A 34 6.60 -15.25 -3.48
CA LYS A 34 6.10 -14.40 -4.57
C LYS A 34 6.23 -12.90 -4.30
N SER A 35 6.64 -12.53 -3.09
CA SER A 35 6.80 -11.16 -2.60
C SER A 35 7.73 -10.28 -3.44
N ARG A 36 8.80 -10.84 -4.04
CA ARG A 36 9.77 -10.09 -4.85
C ARG A 36 9.19 -9.38 -6.07
N ASN A 37 8.04 -9.84 -6.57
CA ASN A 37 7.35 -9.24 -7.71
C ASN A 37 6.28 -8.21 -7.29
N ILE A 38 6.15 -7.94 -5.99
CA ILE A 38 5.14 -7.06 -5.41
C ILE A 38 5.78 -5.71 -5.07
N HIS A 39 5.04 -4.65 -5.39
CA HIS A 39 5.34 -3.29 -4.96
C HIS A 39 4.16 -2.74 -4.17
N ILE A 40 4.41 -2.24 -2.97
CA ILE A 40 3.36 -1.72 -2.10
C ILE A 40 3.49 -0.20 -1.99
N PHE A 41 2.39 0.49 -2.30
CA PHE A 41 2.23 1.92 -2.07
C PHE A 41 1.43 2.10 -0.78
N ALA A 42 1.97 2.83 0.19
CA ALA A 42 1.30 3.06 1.47
C ALA A 42 1.72 4.41 2.06
N TYR A 43 1.01 4.84 3.10
CA TYR A 43 1.50 5.94 3.93
C TYR A 43 2.61 5.47 4.87
N GLU A 44 3.53 6.38 5.18
CA GLU A 44 4.71 6.11 6.02
C GLU A 44 4.37 5.54 7.41
N TYR A 45 3.23 5.93 7.99
CA TYR A 45 2.80 5.40 9.29
C TYR A 45 2.53 3.89 9.28
N SER A 46 2.29 3.30 8.09
CA SER A 46 2.09 1.86 7.92
C SER A 46 3.39 1.10 7.58
N ALA A 47 4.53 1.78 7.48
CA ALA A 47 5.76 1.18 6.98
C ALA A 47 6.21 -0.02 7.81
N GLY A 48 6.28 0.13 9.14
CA GLY A 48 6.76 -0.93 10.02
C GLY A 48 5.91 -2.21 9.97
N VAL A 49 4.58 -2.08 9.95
CA VAL A 49 3.69 -3.25 9.90
C VAL A 49 3.70 -3.94 8.54
N ILE A 50 3.81 -3.19 7.45
CA ILE A 50 3.88 -3.75 6.10
C ILE A 50 5.22 -4.45 5.89
N GLN A 51 6.33 -3.79 6.22
CA GLN A 51 7.68 -4.33 6.02
C GLN A 51 7.90 -5.61 6.84
N SER A 52 7.37 -5.66 8.07
CA SER A 52 7.42 -6.90 8.87
C SER A 52 6.55 -8.03 8.32
N SER A 53 5.49 -7.71 7.56
CA SER A 53 4.57 -8.71 7.01
C SER A 53 5.04 -9.30 5.67
N ILE A 54 5.76 -8.54 4.85
CA ILE A 54 6.23 -8.96 3.52
C ILE A 54 7.59 -8.35 3.15
N PRO A 55 8.66 -8.69 3.89
CA PRO A 55 9.96 -7.99 3.81
C PRO A 55 10.62 -7.99 2.44
N ASP A 56 10.37 -9.02 1.62
CA ASP A 56 11.02 -9.16 0.30
C ASP A 56 10.32 -8.36 -0.82
N ALA A 57 9.21 -7.68 -0.51
CA ALA A 57 8.57 -6.78 -1.47
C ALA A 57 9.35 -5.47 -1.63
N THR A 58 8.97 -4.70 -2.64
CA THR A 58 9.44 -3.32 -2.79
C THR A 58 8.38 -2.34 -2.32
N PHE A 59 8.78 -1.15 -1.87
CA PHE A 59 7.87 -0.22 -1.20
C PHE A 59 8.07 1.21 -1.69
N THR A 60 6.96 1.94 -1.78
CA THR A 60 6.96 3.40 -1.85
C THR A 60 6.08 3.92 -0.72
N PHE A 61 6.71 4.54 0.27
CA PHE A 61 6.01 5.18 1.37
C PHE A 61 5.83 6.67 1.09
N ILE A 62 4.58 7.13 1.23
CA ILE A 62 4.21 8.52 1.00
C ILE A 62 4.00 9.18 2.37
N PRO A 63 4.58 10.37 2.63
CA PRO A 63 4.31 11.10 3.84
C PRO A 63 2.81 11.41 3.96
N TYR A 64 2.22 11.08 5.11
CA TYR A 64 0.81 11.39 5.32
C TYR A 64 0.68 12.84 5.75
N LYS A 65 -0.13 13.60 5.00
CA LYS A 65 -0.55 14.95 5.40
C LYS A 65 -2.03 14.91 5.73
N ASP A 66 -2.38 15.36 6.92
CA ASP A 66 -3.77 15.51 7.29
C ASP A 66 -4.34 16.74 6.57
N ILE A 67 -5.22 16.50 5.60
CA ILE A 67 -5.89 17.57 4.86
C ILE A 67 -7.25 17.78 5.52
N TRP A 68 -7.37 18.90 6.23
CA TRP A 68 -8.63 19.35 6.85
C TRP A 68 -9.27 18.31 7.79
N GLY A 69 -8.44 17.49 8.46
CA GLY A 69 -8.89 16.50 9.44
C GLY A 69 -9.56 15.27 8.83
N LYS A 70 -9.54 15.10 7.50
CA LYS A 70 -10.21 13.98 6.82
C LYS A 70 -9.22 13.20 5.96
N LYS A 71 -8.93 11.97 6.40
CA LYS A 71 -8.12 10.99 5.66
C LYS A 71 -8.59 10.79 4.21
N THR A 72 -9.90 10.75 3.97
CA THR A 72 -10.46 10.57 2.61
C THR A 72 -9.98 11.65 1.63
N LEU A 73 -9.85 12.90 2.07
CA LEU A 73 -9.32 13.97 1.21
C LEU A 73 -7.84 13.73 0.87
N SER A 74 -7.04 13.33 1.86
CA SER A 74 -5.64 12.95 1.66
C SER A 74 -5.49 11.77 0.71
N ASP A 75 -6.37 10.76 0.83
CA ASP A 75 -6.41 9.59 -0.03
C ASP A 75 -6.74 9.99 -1.48
N CYS A 76 -7.79 10.80 -1.69
CA CYS A 76 -8.19 11.28 -3.01
C CYS A 76 -7.06 12.09 -3.68
N VAL A 77 -6.43 13.02 -2.96
CA VAL A 77 -5.31 13.81 -3.50
C VAL A 77 -4.14 12.92 -3.88
N CYS A 78 -3.82 11.93 -3.05
CA CYS A 78 -2.74 10.99 -3.32
C CYS A 78 -3.03 10.12 -4.55
N ASN A 79 -4.23 9.55 -4.63
CA ASN A 79 -4.64 8.67 -5.72
C ASN A 79 -4.72 9.42 -7.05
N THR A 80 -5.29 10.63 -7.05
CA THR A 80 -5.48 11.42 -8.28
C THR A 80 -4.16 11.95 -8.83
N PHE A 81 -3.31 12.53 -8.00
CA PHE A 81 -2.14 13.28 -8.49
C PHE A 81 -0.83 12.50 -8.43
N ARG A 82 -0.67 11.56 -7.49
CA ARG A 82 0.62 10.90 -7.24
C ARG A 82 0.65 9.48 -7.76
N LEU A 83 -0.41 8.70 -7.52
CA LEU A 83 -0.40 7.27 -7.80
C LEU A 83 -0.15 6.97 -9.29
N SER A 84 -0.83 7.65 -10.21
CA SER A 84 -0.65 7.46 -11.66
C SER A 84 0.79 7.64 -12.13
N ARG A 85 1.52 8.61 -11.54
CA ARG A 85 2.93 8.84 -11.85
C ARG A 85 3.81 7.73 -11.27
N LEU A 86 3.58 7.36 -10.02
CA LEU A 86 4.32 6.32 -9.32
C LEU A 86 4.18 4.94 -9.99
N LEU A 87 2.98 4.61 -10.51
CA LEU A 87 2.76 3.36 -11.23
C LEU A 87 3.63 3.25 -12.49
N LYS A 88 3.81 4.36 -13.22
CA LYS A 88 4.67 4.43 -14.41
C LYS A 88 6.14 4.29 -14.04
N GLU A 89 6.60 5.03 -13.03
CA GLU A 89 7.99 4.98 -12.55
C GLU A 89 8.38 3.57 -12.05
N GLN A 90 7.44 2.84 -11.45
CA GLN A 90 7.70 1.52 -10.89
C GLN A 90 7.42 0.35 -11.86
N HIS A 91 7.05 0.64 -13.11
CA HIS A 91 6.69 -0.35 -14.15
C HIS A 91 5.64 -1.37 -13.68
N ILE A 92 4.59 -0.88 -13.02
CA ILE A 92 3.49 -1.72 -12.51
C ILE A 92 2.55 -2.09 -13.67
N GLY A 93 2.36 -3.39 -13.89
CA GLY A 93 1.46 -3.89 -14.93
C GLY A 93 0.02 -4.09 -14.45
N VAL A 94 -0.17 -4.36 -13.15
CA VAL A 94 -1.48 -4.61 -12.53
C VAL A 94 -1.50 -3.95 -11.15
N LEU A 95 -2.56 -3.21 -10.83
CA LEU A 95 -2.76 -2.58 -9.52
C LEU A 95 -3.95 -3.21 -8.80
N PHE A 96 -3.74 -3.69 -7.58
CA PHE A 96 -4.79 -4.13 -6.66
C PHE A 96 -5.19 -3.03 -5.68
N PHE A 97 -6.48 -3.04 -5.33
CA PHE A 97 -7.13 -2.07 -4.45
C PHE A 97 -6.99 -0.60 -4.89
N PRO A 98 -7.21 -0.26 -6.18
CA PRO A 98 -7.33 1.15 -6.58
C PRO A 98 -8.58 1.72 -5.90
N HIS A 99 -8.40 2.45 -4.81
CA HIS A 99 -9.53 3.07 -4.11
C HIS A 99 -9.88 4.37 -4.84
N TYR A 100 -11.06 4.41 -5.45
CA TYR A 100 -11.68 5.62 -6.00
C TYR A 100 -12.57 6.28 -4.94
#